data_AF-A0A0S7YYV6-F1
#
_entry.id   AF-A0A0S7YYV6-F1
#
_cell.length_a   1.000
_cell.length_b   1.000
_cell.length_c   1.000
_cell.angle_alpha   90.00
_cell.angle_beta   90.00
_cell.angle_gamma   90.00
#
_symmetry.space_group_name_H-M   'P 1'
#
loop_
_entity.id
_entity.type
_entity.pdbx_description
1 polymer ?
#
loop_
_entity_poly.entity_id
_entity_poly.type
_entity_poly.pdbx_seq_one_letter_code
_entity_poly.pdbx_strand_id
1 'polypeptide(L)'
;YVNARGSYLPSRDQVEASYDAETRLLLRWAEIDLHDAQPRAAYGRAQEALEVRSSPTRETVLAVREIQDRALREGTVVLAVVPVTADPGVREWLGGEFEMRLDSDLGLDHWTNPPLFVEMADPLLLRSELRGLLRGQAIQSPMLVGRALQLIGADLGVMIRVASIEVVEEDVDRDRHETVVERNARRRTVVAGGMAYAMADGQVGEIASGPSGTDPEGRENEGRGPPEDGNNGRGPRDGGALDPDTCGGNNGRGPPEEGNNGRGPGDEGRPCDDGTPDAPGGDNGDGAGNGGGDGLPGPGENRRSGPEDEGLDSRIGGTGDPAGEPDRRPGAPSVPLTDTVTYTTVRGTMTYHVVAEVLLVDPTGREVGRFTASSTQSGPFERGEFAGDPGVLRLEPDHQRFFDPRVIGSQMAAIEAAVLQELAAALAVGTYDQVLAGIP
;
A
#
# COMPACT_ATOMS: atom_id res chain seq x y z
N TYR A 1 36.61 -40.78 -45.50
CA TYR A 1 35.46 -39.90 -45.21
C TYR A 1 35.31 -39.50 -43.73
N VAL A 2 36.29 -39.76 -42.85
CA VAL A 2 36.21 -39.36 -41.42
C VAL A 2 36.84 -37.98 -41.14
N ASN A 3 37.71 -37.47 -42.02
CA ASN A 3 38.45 -36.21 -41.79
C ASN A 3 37.76 -34.91 -42.25
N ALA A 4 36.70 -34.98 -43.06
CA ALA A 4 36.03 -33.77 -43.56
C ALA A 4 35.04 -33.16 -42.56
N ARG A 5 34.57 -33.93 -41.56
CA ARG A 5 33.62 -33.42 -40.54
C ARG A 5 34.31 -32.66 -39.41
N GLY A 6 35.54 -33.02 -39.05
CA GLY A 6 36.33 -32.30 -38.03
C GLY A 6 36.81 -30.92 -38.50
N SER A 7 36.94 -30.71 -39.81
CA SER A 7 37.36 -29.44 -40.42
C SER A 7 36.26 -28.37 -40.49
N TYR A 8 35.01 -28.68 -40.07
CA TYR A 8 33.91 -27.72 -39.98
C TYR A 8 33.61 -27.29 -38.53
N LEU A 9 34.34 -27.82 -37.54
CA LEU A 9 34.22 -27.31 -36.18
C LEU A 9 34.93 -25.96 -36.12
N PRO A 10 34.26 -24.88 -35.68
CA PRO A 10 34.89 -23.57 -35.56
C PRO A 10 36.09 -23.67 -34.62
N SER A 11 37.18 -22.99 -34.96
CA SER A 11 38.33 -22.90 -34.07
C SER A 11 37.93 -22.16 -32.79
N ARG A 12 38.66 -22.39 -31.69
CA ARG A 12 38.45 -21.65 -30.44
C ARG A 12 38.47 -20.13 -30.68
N ASP A 13 39.42 -19.66 -31.48
CA ASP A 13 39.52 -18.24 -31.83
C ASP A 13 38.30 -17.72 -32.60
N GLN A 14 37.70 -18.55 -33.46
CA GLN A 14 36.46 -18.22 -34.16
C GLN A 14 35.26 -18.16 -33.21
N VAL A 15 35.20 -19.07 -32.22
CA VAL A 15 34.16 -19.07 -31.19
C VAL A 15 34.29 -17.83 -30.31
N GLU A 16 35.49 -17.51 -29.82
CA GLU A 16 35.74 -16.29 -29.04
C GLU A 16 35.42 -15.03 -29.86
N ALA A 17 35.88 -14.95 -31.11
CA ALA A 17 35.56 -13.82 -31.97
C ALA A 17 34.06 -13.68 -32.24
N SER A 18 33.32 -14.80 -32.30
CA SER A 18 31.86 -14.81 -32.42
C SER A 18 31.21 -14.22 -31.18
N TYR A 19 31.62 -14.66 -29.98
CA TYR A 19 31.10 -14.09 -28.75
C TYR A 19 31.45 -12.61 -28.60
N ASP A 20 32.65 -12.16 -28.99
CA ASP A 20 33.03 -10.73 -28.96
C ASP A 20 32.18 -9.90 -29.91
N ALA A 21 31.80 -10.47 -31.06
CA ALA A 21 30.92 -9.81 -32.03
C ALA A 21 29.48 -9.72 -31.50
N GLU A 22 28.98 -10.80 -30.91
CA GLU A 22 27.64 -10.88 -30.31
C GLU A 22 27.49 -9.92 -29.13
N THR A 23 28.43 -9.94 -28.16
CA THR A 23 28.45 -9.00 -27.05
C THR A 23 28.47 -7.54 -27.53
N ARG A 24 29.30 -7.20 -28.53
CA ARG A 24 29.33 -5.83 -29.08
C ARG A 24 28.03 -5.44 -29.78
N LEU A 25 27.36 -6.39 -30.45
CA LEU A 25 26.07 -6.15 -31.08
C LEU A 25 25.00 -5.85 -30.03
N LEU A 26 24.91 -6.66 -28.97
CA LEU A 26 23.96 -6.48 -27.87
C LEU A 26 24.17 -5.15 -27.15
N LEU A 27 25.42 -4.78 -26.84
CA LEU A 27 25.71 -3.48 -26.23
C LEU A 27 25.31 -2.31 -27.13
N ARG A 28 25.60 -2.39 -28.43
CA ARG A 28 25.18 -1.37 -29.40
C ARG A 28 23.66 -1.25 -29.51
N TRP A 29 22.96 -2.37 -29.47
CA TRP A 29 21.51 -2.40 -29.46
C TRP A 29 20.92 -1.84 -28.17
N ALA A 30 21.55 -2.08 -27.03
CA ALA A 30 21.16 -1.47 -25.76
C ALA A 30 21.35 0.06 -25.77
N GLU A 31 22.43 0.56 -26.38
CA GLU A 31 22.63 2.01 -26.58
C GLU A 31 21.56 2.63 -27.48
N ILE A 32 21.15 1.93 -28.55
CA ILE A 32 20.05 2.37 -29.42
C ILE A 32 18.73 2.41 -28.65
N ASP A 33 18.44 1.39 -27.85
CA ASP A 33 17.23 1.38 -27.03
C ASP A 33 17.19 2.54 -26.04
N LEU A 34 18.33 2.89 -25.40
CA LEU A 34 18.40 4.09 -24.55
C LEU A 34 18.11 5.36 -25.34
N HIS A 35 18.71 5.49 -26.52
CA HIS A 35 18.48 6.63 -27.40
C HIS A 35 16.99 6.76 -27.80
N ASP A 36 16.31 5.63 -28.00
CA ASP A 36 14.89 5.57 -28.36
C ASP A 36 13.95 5.60 -27.15
N ALA A 37 14.47 5.95 -25.97
CA ALA A 37 13.74 6.04 -24.69
C ALA A 37 13.06 4.72 -24.27
N GLN A 38 13.75 3.59 -24.48
CA GLN A 38 13.35 2.23 -24.05
C GLN A 38 14.32 1.69 -22.98
N PRO A 39 14.29 2.26 -21.76
CA PRO A 39 15.27 1.95 -20.73
C PRO A 39 15.20 0.49 -20.25
N ARG A 40 14.03 -0.15 -20.24
CA ARG A 40 13.92 -1.56 -19.80
C ARG A 40 14.48 -2.50 -20.85
N ALA A 41 14.18 -2.27 -22.12
CA ALA A 41 14.76 -3.02 -23.23
C ALA A 41 16.30 -2.90 -23.22
N ALA A 42 16.82 -1.68 -23.05
CA ALA A 42 18.26 -1.44 -22.96
C ALA A 42 18.92 -2.21 -21.81
N TYR A 43 18.32 -2.16 -20.62
CA TYR A 43 18.82 -2.89 -19.45
C TYR A 43 18.83 -4.40 -19.69
N GLY A 44 17.75 -4.94 -20.27
CA GLY A 44 17.65 -6.35 -20.63
C GLY A 44 18.71 -6.79 -21.63
N ARG A 45 18.90 -6.03 -22.72
CA ARG A 45 19.95 -6.32 -23.72
C ARG A 45 21.37 -6.22 -23.14
N ALA A 46 21.61 -5.27 -22.25
CA ALA A 46 22.89 -5.15 -21.56
C ALA A 46 23.14 -6.36 -20.63
N GLN A 47 22.10 -6.85 -19.95
CA GLN A 47 22.17 -8.07 -19.14
C GLN A 47 22.43 -9.31 -20.00
N GLU A 48 21.74 -9.47 -21.13
CA GLU A 48 21.99 -10.55 -22.10
C GLU A 48 23.46 -10.56 -22.57
N ALA A 49 24.06 -9.39 -22.74
CA ALA A 49 25.47 -9.28 -23.14
C ALA A 49 26.45 -9.89 -22.12
N LEU A 50 26.11 -9.92 -20.83
CA LEU A 50 26.89 -10.61 -19.78
C LEU A 50 26.73 -12.13 -19.86
N GLU A 51 25.57 -12.59 -20.32
CA GLU A 51 25.19 -14.01 -20.34
C GLU A 51 25.75 -14.76 -21.55
N VAL A 52 26.18 -14.04 -22.60
CA VAL A 52 26.85 -14.61 -23.79
C VAL A 52 28.04 -15.49 -23.39
N ARG A 53 28.77 -15.12 -22.32
CA ARG A 53 29.94 -15.87 -21.83
C ARG A 53 29.81 -16.18 -20.35
N SER A 54 30.24 -17.38 -19.95
CA SER A 54 30.35 -17.76 -18.53
C SER A 54 31.38 -16.92 -17.74
N SER A 55 32.28 -16.21 -18.44
CA SER A 55 33.31 -15.36 -17.83
C SER A 55 33.51 -14.11 -18.69
N PRO A 56 32.66 -13.08 -18.53
CA PRO A 56 32.77 -11.85 -19.30
C PRO A 56 34.06 -11.08 -18.97
N THR A 57 34.55 -10.30 -19.92
CA THR A 57 35.74 -9.47 -19.71
C THR A 57 35.43 -8.30 -18.77
N ARG A 58 36.44 -7.76 -18.10
CA ARG A 58 36.27 -6.57 -17.23
C ARG A 58 35.69 -5.38 -18.01
N GLU A 59 36.11 -5.20 -19.25
CA GLU A 59 35.61 -4.13 -20.12
C GLU A 59 34.11 -4.30 -20.39
N THR A 60 33.68 -5.51 -20.73
CA THR A 60 32.25 -5.83 -20.91
C THR A 60 31.44 -5.53 -19.65
N VAL A 61 31.91 -5.96 -18.48
CA VAL A 61 31.20 -5.72 -17.20
C VAL A 61 31.06 -4.23 -16.92
N LEU A 62 32.10 -3.43 -17.18
CA LEU A 62 32.03 -1.97 -16.98
C LEU A 62 31.06 -1.31 -17.96
N ALA A 63 31.09 -1.70 -19.24
CA ALA A 63 30.18 -1.16 -20.25
C ALA A 63 28.70 -1.51 -19.95
N VAL A 64 28.43 -2.77 -19.57
CA VAL A 64 27.08 -3.18 -19.17
C VAL A 64 26.60 -2.38 -17.97
N ARG A 65 27.43 -2.23 -16.94
CA ARG A 65 27.09 -1.46 -15.75
C ARG A 65 26.77 -0.01 -16.08
N GLU A 66 27.55 0.63 -16.96
CA GLU A 66 27.30 2.00 -17.38
C GLU A 66 25.94 2.15 -18.09
N ILE A 67 25.60 1.21 -18.99
CA ILE A 67 24.32 1.19 -19.69
C ILE A 67 23.17 0.95 -18.69
N GLN A 68 23.33 0.00 -17.78
CA GLN A 68 22.32 -0.31 -16.75
C GLN A 68 22.09 0.88 -15.81
N ASP A 69 23.16 1.53 -15.33
CA ASP A 69 23.07 2.71 -14.45
C ASP A 69 22.43 3.91 -15.17
N ARG A 70 22.62 4.04 -16.49
CA ARG A 70 21.91 5.05 -17.32
C ARG A 70 20.45 4.69 -17.53
N ALA A 71 20.16 3.44 -17.89
CA ALA A 71 18.81 2.94 -18.05
C ALA A 71 17.97 3.15 -16.80
N LEU A 72 18.50 2.80 -15.62
CA LEU A 72 17.83 3.03 -14.35
C LEU A 72 17.60 4.52 -14.09
N ARG A 73 18.61 5.39 -14.31
CA ARG A 73 18.43 6.83 -14.11
C ARG A 73 17.39 7.46 -15.05
N GLU A 74 17.30 6.99 -16.29
CA GLU A 74 16.40 7.55 -17.31
C GLU A 74 14.99 6.93 -17.25
N GLY A 75 14.86 5.71 -16.73
CA GLY A 75 13.61 4.94 -16.72
C GLY A 75 12.97 4.71 -15.37
N THR A 76 13.60 5.12 -14.25
CA THR A 76 12.99 4.95 -12.93
C THR A 76 11.82 5.90 -12.77
N VAL A 77 10.68 5.35 -12.33
CA VAL A 77 9.45 6.08 -12.03
C VAL A 77 9.30 6.18 -10.52
N VAL A 78 9.16 7.41 -10.02
CA VAL A 78 8.92 7.68 -8.60
C VAL A 78 7.42 7.58 -8.30
N LEU A 79 7.04 6.56 -7.54
CA LEU A 79 5.66 6.22 -7.19
C LEU A 79 5.33 6.69 -5.76
N ALA A 80 4.26 7.44 -5.60
CA ALA A 80 3.77 7.88 -4.30
C ALA A 80 2.42 7.24 -3.98
N VAL A 81 2.30 6.58 -2.82
CA VAL A 81 1.06 5.90 -2.42
C VAL A 81 0.31 6.76 -1.41
N VAL A 82 -0.90 7.16 -1.78
CA VAL A 82 -1.78 7.96 -0.95
C VAL A 82 -2.44 7.06 0.11
N PRO A 83 -2.71 7.55 1.34
CA PRO A 83 -3.34 6.73 2.38
C PRO A 83 -4.65 6.10 1.90
N VAL A 84 -4.79 4.80 2.18
CA VAL A 84 -5.98 4.00 1.82
C VAL A 84 -7.25 4.65 2.37
N THR A 85 -8.30 4.62 1.57
CA THR A 85 -9.65 5.04 1.97
C THR A 85 -10.64 3.91 1.76
N ALA A 86 -11.78 3.94 2.45
CA ALA A 86 -12.90 3.06 2.16
C ALA A 86 -14.17 3.87 1.89
N ASP A 87 -15.07 3.30 1.09
CA ASP A 87 -16.40 3.86 0.91
C ASP A 87 -17.14 3.90 2.26
N PRO A 88 -18.00 4.91 2.53
CA PRO A 88 -18.61 5.10 3.84
C PRO A 88 -19.35 3.87 4.39
N GLY A 89 -20.05 3.12 3.52
CA GLY A 89 -20.75 1.89 3.92
C GLY A 89 -19.81 0.75 4.30
N VAL A 90 -18.67 0.63 3.60
CA VAL A 90 -17.63 -0.33 3.95
C VAL A 90 -16.98 0.05 5.28
N ARG A 91 -16.73 1.34 5.49
CA ARG A 91 -16.12 1.85 6.73
C ARG A 91 -17.03 1.69 7.95
N GLU A 92 -18.34 1.83 7.79
CA GLU A 92 -19.30 1.56 8.87
C GLU A 92 -19.26 0.10 9.32
N TRP A 93 -19.03 -0.82 8.36
CA TRP A 93 -18.98 -2.25 8.61
C TRP A 93 -17.62 -2.73 9.14
N LEU A 94 -16.52 -2.42 8.45
CA LEU A 94 -15.15 -2.83 8.80
C LEU A 94 -14.50 -1.99 9.90
N GLY A 95 -15.04 -0.80 10.16
CA GLY A 95 -14.38 0.20 10.98
C GLY A 95 -13.18 0.86 10.29
N GLY A 96 -12.66 1.92 10.90
CA GLY A 96 -11.48 2.63 10.39
C GLY A 96 -10.16 1.88 10.59
N GLU A 97 -10.15 0.80 11.38
CA GLU A 97 -8.93 0.02 11.65
C GLU A 97 -8.47 -0.77 10.42
N PHE A 98 -9.41 -1.22 9.58
CA PHE A 98 -9.09 -1.95 8.37
C PHE A 98 -8.23 -1.13 7.39
N GLU A 99 -8.61 0.14 7.14
CA GLU A 99 -7.83 1.07 6.30
C GLU A 99 -6.41 1.25 6.84
N MET A 100 -6.27 1.45 8.15
CA MET A 100 -4.98 1.65 8.81
C MET A 100 -4.09 0.40 8.75
N ARG A 101 -4.68 -0.79 8.93
CA ARG A 101 -3.95 -2.06 8.84
C ARG A 101 -3.51 -2.33 7.40
N LEU A 102 -4.39 -2.14 6.42
CA LEU A 102 -4.04 -2.30 5.00
C LEU A 102 -2.92 -1.35 4.59
N ASP A 103 -3.01 -0.07 4.98
CA ASP A 103 -1.96 0.92 4.71
C ASP A 103 -0.63 0.55 5.39
N SER A 104 -0.68 0.03 6.62
CA SER A 104 0.51 -0.43 7.35
C SER A 104 1.15 -1.65 6.69
N ASP A 105 0.37 -2.68 6.33
CA ASP A 105 0.86 -3.92 5.72
C ASP A 105 1.50 -3.62 4.35
N LEU A 106 0.84 -2.77 3.55
CA LEU A 106 1.40 -2.28 2.28
C LEU A 106 2.73 -1.55 2.51
N GLY A 107 2.78 -0.63 3.48
CA GLY A 107 3.96 0.18 3.76
C GLY A 107 5.15 -0.59 4.33
N LEU A 108 4.92 -1.62 5.14
CA LEU A 108 5.97 -2.40 5.79
C LEU A 108 6.56 -3.46 4.87
N ASP A 109 5.72 -4.20 4.16
CA ASP A 109 6.17 -5.40 3.44
C ASP A 109 6.27 -5.17 1.94
N HIS A 110 5.24 -4.58 1.32
CA HIS A 110 5.11 -4.56 -0.13
C HIS A 110 5.83 -3.38 -0.78
N TRP A 111 5.80 -2.21 -0.15
CA TRP A 111 6.41 -0.98 -0.69
C TRP A 111 7.90 -0.86 -0.38
N THR A 112 8.41 -1.62 0.57
CA THR A 112 9.82 -1.51 1.01
C THR A 112 10.81 -2.01 -0.05
N ASN A 113 10.41 -2.97 -0.89
CA ASN A 113 11.26 -3.56 -1.93
C ASN A 113 10.59 -3.45 -3.30
N PRO A 114 10.57 -2.25 -3.90
CA PRO A 114 9.98 -2.07 -5.23
C PRO A 114 10.81 -2.83 -6.29
N PRO A 115 10.18 -3.23 -7.41
CA PRO A 115 10.89 -3.81 -8.55
C PRO A 115 11.83 -2.78 -9.20
N LEU A 116 12.76 -3.26 -10.03
CA LEU A 116 13.62 -2.38 -10.83
C LEU A 116 12.77 -1.39 -11.64
N PHE A 117 13.27 -0.16 -11.81
CA PHE A 117 12.59 0.97 -12.45
C PHE A 117 11.43 1.58 -11.66
N VAL A 118 11.17 1.15 -10.43
CA VAL A 118 10.21 1.80 -9.55
C VAL A 118 10.91 2.24 -8.27
N GLU A 119 10.74 3.49 -7.90
CA GLU A 119 11.21 4.05 -6.63
C GLU A 119 10.01 4.54 -5.83
N MET A 120 9.96 4.24 -4.53
CA MET A 120 8.87 4.74 -3.68
C MET A 120 9.20 6.13 -3.16
N ALA A 121 8.29 7.09 -3.35
CA ALA A 121 8.38 8.40 -2.74
C ALA A 121 8.24 8.32 -1.20
N ASP A 122 8.83 9.28 -0.49
CA ASP A 122 8.72 9.35 0.97
C ASP A 122 7.24 9.55 1.39
N PRO A 123 6.63 8.56 2.07
CA PRO A 123 5.23 8.63 2.47
C PRO A 123 4.97 9.73 3.51
N LEU A 124 5.97 10.11 4.32
CA LEU A 124 5.84 11.18 5.30
C LEU A 124 5.73 12.55 4.61
N LEU A 125 6.53 12.76 3.57
CA LEU A 125 6.51 13.97 2.77
C LEU A 125 5.17 14.11 2.01
N LEU A 126 4.70 13.03 1.40
CA LEU A 126 3.38 13.02 0.75
C LEU A 126 2.26 13.36 1.77
N ARG A 127 2.28 12.76 2.96
CA ARG A 127 1.28 13.01 4.01
C ARG A 127 1.33 14.46 4.51
N SER A 128 2.52 15.06 4.65
CA SER A 128 2.62 16.46 5.05
C SER A 128 2.06 17.40 3.99
N GLU A 129 2.35 17.17 2.72
CA GLU A 129 1.83 17.99 1.62
C GLU A 129 0.32 17.84 1.45
N LEU A 130 -0.19 16.60 1.48
CA LEU A 130 -1.63 16.34 1.43
C LEU A 130 -2.36 17.00 2.60
N ARG A 131 -1.82 16.93 3.83
CA ARG A 131 -2.43 17.61 4.99
C ARG A 131 -2.47 19.12 4.81
N GLY A 132 -1.41 19.72 4.25
CA GLY A 132 -1.36 21.14 3.92
C GLY A 132 -2.39 21.56 2.87
N LEU A 133 -2.55 20.75 1.81
CA LEU A 133 -3.49 20.99 0.72
C LEU A 133 -4.94 20.77 1.12
N LEU A 134 -5.22 19.72 1.88
CA LEU A 134 -6.58 19.33 2.26
C LEU A 134 -7.18 20.26 3.32
N ARG A 135 -6.39 20.99 4.11
CA ARG A 135 -6.87 21.89 5.19
C ARG A 135 -7.94 21.23 6.11
N GLY A 136 -7.86 19.92 6.31
CA GLY A 136 -8.83 19.14 7.09
C GLY A 136 -10.00 18.52 6.31
N GLN A 137 -10.02 18.60 4.98
CA GLN A 137 -10.96 17.84 4.14
C GLN A 137 -10.49 16.40 3.98
N ALA A 138 -11.42 15.44 4.10
CA ALA A 138 -11.11 14.01 4.01
C ALA A 138 -11.14 13.45 2.57
N ILE A 139 -11.64 14.24 1.60
CA ILE A 139 -11.83 13.75 0.23
C ILE A 139 -10.54 13.95 -0.56
N GLN A 140 -9.88 12.84 -0.85
CA GLN A 140 -8.75 12.81 -1.77
C GLN A 140 -9.29 12.88 -3.20
N SER A 141 -9.12 14.02 -3.87
CA SER A 141 -9.43 14.13 -5.30
C SER A 141 -8.16 13.93 -6.13
N PRO A 142 -8.25 13.35 -7.35
CA PRO A 142 -7.10 13.17 -8.23
C PRO A 142 -6.33 14.48 -8.49
N MET A 143 -7.05 15.61 -8.56
CA MET A 143 -6.44 16.94 -8.73
C MET A 143 -5.56 17.36 -7.55
N LEU A 144 -6.00 17.08 -6.32
CA LEU A 144 -5.21 17.41 -5.13
C LEU A 144 -4.01 16.47 -4.99
N VAL A 145 -4.19 15.19 -5.33
CA VAL A 145 -3.09 14.22 -5.36
C VAL A 145 -2.06 14.64 -6.39
N GLY A 146 -2.44 14.92 -7.64
CA GLY A 146 -1.51 15.38 -8.68
C GLY A 146 -0.69 16.60 -8.25
N ARG A 147 -1.32 17.57 -7.59
CA ARG A 147 -0.61 18.72 -7.02
C ARG A 147 0.39 18.33 -5.94
N ALA A 148 0.05 17.39 -5.06
CA ALA A 148 0.98 16.87 -4.06
C ALA A 148 2.17 16.15 -4.73
N LEU A 149 1.92 15.35 -5.78
CA LEU A 149 2.97 14.67 -6.55
C LEU A 149 3.98 15.66 -7.14
N GLN A 150 3.50 16.76 -7.73
CA GLN A 150 4.38 17.82 -8.25
C GLN A 150 5.27 18.44 -7.17
N LEU A 151 4.76 18.58 -5.94
CA LEU A 151 5.52 19.17 -4.82
C LEU A 151 6.62 18.24 -4.31
N ILE A 152 6.37 16.92 -4.31
CA ILE A 152 7.31 15.92 -3.83
C ILE A 152 8.23 15.37 -4.93
N GLY A 153 7.99 15.74 -6.19
CA GLY A 153 8.75 15.23 -7.34
C GLY A 153 8.44 13.77 -7.69
N ALA A 154 7.21 13.32 -7.40
CA ALA A 154 6.75 11.98 -7.80
C ALA A 154 6.13 12.01 -9.20
N ASP A 155 6.37 10.96 -9.97
CA ASP A 155 5.88 10.80 -11.34
C ASP A 155 4.46 10.24 -11.36
N LEU A 156 4.10 9.37 -10.41
CA LEU A 156 2.80 8.74 -10.33
C LEU A 156 2.29 8.68 -8.88
N GLY A 157 0.98 8.81 -8.74
CA GLY A 157 0.25 8.65 -7.48
C GLY A 157 -0.67 7.45 -7.53
N VAL A 158 -0.66 6.64 -6.47
CA VAL A 158 -1.57 5.51 -6.29
C VAL A 158 -2.64 5.90 -5.29
N MET A 159 -3.90 5.86 -5.70
CA MET A 159 -5.05 6.02 -4.81
C MET A 159 -5.75 4.68 -4.68
N ILE A 160 -5.89 4.21 -3.45
CA ILE A 160 -6.53 2.92 -3.14
C ILE A 160 -7.82 3.20 -2.37
N ARG A 161 -8.92 2.63 -2.86
CA ARG A 161 -10.23 2.75 -2.25
C ARG A 161 -10.87 1.38 -2.07
N VAL A 162 -11.17 0.99 -0.84
CA VAL A 162 -11.96 -0.22 -0.55
C VAL A 162 -13.42 0.07 -0.92
N ALA A 163 -13.88 -0.54 -2.00
CA ALA A 163 -15.14 -0.23 -2.65
C ALA A 163 -16.30 -1.09 -2.13
N SER A 164 -16.05 -2.37 -1.87
CA SER A 164 -17.07 -3.26 -1.32
C SER A 164 -16.50 -4.32 -0.40
N ILE A 165 -17.35 -4.78 0.51
CA ILE A 165 -17.16 -5.98 1.30
C ILE A 165 -18.47 -6.78 1.27
N GLU A 166 -18.33 -8.07 1.05
CA GLU A 166 -19.41 -9.04 1.15
C GLU A 166 -19.00 -10.11 2.16
N VAL A 167 -19.90 -10.43 3.09
CA VAL A 167 -19.70 -11.48 4.08
C VAL A 167 -20.82 -12.49 3.98
N VAL A 168 -20.44 -13.73 3.70
CA VAL A 168 -21.34 -14.85 3.49
C VAL A 168 -21.09 -15.89 4.58
N GLU A 169 -22.16 -16.33 5.25
CA GLU A 169 -22.11 -17.46 6.17
C GLU A 169 -22.63 -18.71 5.45
N GLU A 170 -21.78 -19.73 5.32
CA GLU A 170 -22.06 -21.02 4.68
C GLU A 170 -21.98 -22.16 5.70
N ASP A 171 -22.58 -23.31 5.35
CA ASP A 171 -22.58 -24.53 6.16
C ASP A 171 -22.99 -24.29 7.64
N VAL A 172 -24.02 -23.45 7.83
CA VAL A 172 -24.45 -22.99 9.15
C VAL A 172 -25.26 -24.07 9.87
N ASP A 173 -24.67 -24.64 10.92
CA ASP A 173 -25.32 -25.52 11.88
C ASP A 173 -25.83 -24.73 13.10
N ARG A 174 -27.04 -25.07 13.56
CA ARG A 174 -27.73 -24.36 14.64
C ARG A 174 -28.23 -25.35 15.69
N ASP A 175 -27.54 -25.41 16.81
CA ASP A 175 -27.93 -26.23 17.95
C ASP A 175 -28.72 -25.39 18.96
N ARG A 176 -29.94 -25.82 19.26
CA ARG A 176 -30.79 -25.17 20.26
C ARG A 176 -30.59 -25.79 21.64
N HIS A 177 -30.36 -24.93 22.63
CA HIS A 177 -30.14 -25.33 24.01
C HIS A 177 -31.13 -24.66 24.95
N GLU A 178 -31.42 -25.33 26.06
CA GLU A 178 -32.22 -24.79 27.16
C GLU A 178 -31.33 -24.53 28.37
N THR A 179 -31.50 -23.38 29.01
CA THR A 179 -30.88 -23.08 30.30
C THR A 179 -31.87 -22.39 31.23
N VAL A 180 -31.50 -22.36 32.50
CA VAL A 180 -32.34 -21.86 33.58
C VAL A 180 -31.84 -20.47 34.00
N VAL A 181 -32.71 -19.46 33.91
CA VAL A 181 -32.44 -18.08 34.32
C VAL A 181 -33.20 -17.76 35.61
N GLU A 182 -32.58 -17.03 36.52
CA GLU A 182 -33.28 -16.54 37.72
C GLU A 182 -34.26 -15.41 37.36
N ARG A 183 -35.53 -15.56 37.74
CA ARG A 183 -36.62 -14.64 37.40
C ARG A 183 -36.38 -13.18 37.86
N ASN A 184 -35.52 -12.96 38.85
CA ASN A 184 -35.15 -11.62 39.32
C ASN A 184 -34.26 -10.85 38.33
N ALA A 185 -33.57 -11.53 37.40
CA ALA A 185 -32.73 -10.89 36.38
C ALA A 185 -33.57 -10.23 35.27
N ARG A 186 -34.69 -10.87 34.86
CA ARG A 186 -35.57 -10.37 33.78
C ARG A 186 -36.24 -9.02 34.07
N ARG A 187 -36.45 -8.65 35.34
CA ARG A 187 -37.11 -7.38 35.70
C ARG A 187 -36.19 -6.16 35.58
N ARG A 188 -34.86 -6.33 35.54
CA ARG A 188 -33.91 -5.22 35.40
C ARG A 188 -33.63 -4.83 33.95
N THR A 189 -33.71 -5.78 33.02
CA THR A 189 -33.26 -5.60 31.63
C THR A 189 -34.23 -4.78 30.75
N VAL A 190 -35.48 -4.58 31.18
CA VAL A 190 -36.48 -3.81 30.39
C VAL A 190 -36.20 -2.29 30.41
N VAL A 191 -35.30 -1.79 31.28
CA VAL A 191 -35.07 -0.34 31.44
C VAL A 191 -33.68 0.12 30.95
N ALA A 192 -32.78 -0.80 30.61
CA ALA A 192 -31.44 -0.47 30.12
C ALA A 192 -30.96 -1.55 29.14
N GLY A 193 -31.06 -1.31 27.83
CA GLY A 193 -30.66 -2.32 26.85
C GLY A 193 -30.95 -1.96 25.40
N GLY A 194 -30.80 -0.71 25.02
CA GLY A 194 -30.76 -0.28 23.62
C GLY A 194 -29.34 -0.32 23.07
N MET A 195 -28.72 -1.50 23.06
CA MET A 195 -27.58 -1.82 22.18
C MET A 195 -27.80 -3.25 21.69
N ALA A 196 -28.79 -3.38 20.81
CA ALA A 196 -28.85 -4.51 19.91
C ALA A 196 -27.63 -4.38 18.99
N TYR A 197 -26.76 -5.39 19.00
CA TYR A 197 -25.95 -5.67 17.83
C TYR A 197 -26.94 -6.02 16.72
N ALA A 198 -27.26 -5.03 15.90
CA ALA A 198 -28.02 -5.21 14.68
C ALA A 198 -27.12 -5.90 13.65
N MET A 199 -26.86 -7.19 13.86
CA MET A 199 -26.54 -8.08 12.75
C MET A 199 -27.89 -8.40 12.11
N ALA A 200 -28.20 -7.67 11.04
CA ALA A 200 -29.39 -7.88 10.25
C ALA A 200 -29.40 -9.34 9.76
N ASP A 201 -30.55 -9.99 9.93
CA ASP A 201 -30.89 -11.22 9.22
C ASP A 201 -30.42 -11.12 7.77
N GLY A 202 -29.79 -12.20 7.28
CA GLY A 202 -29.29 -12.33 5.92
C GLY A 202 -30.35 -11.96 4.88
N GLN A 203 -30.31 -10.71 4.45
CA GLN A 203 -30.66 -10.32 3.10
C GLN A 203 -29.35 -10.07 2.39
N VAL A 204 -29.13 -10.86 1.34
CA VAL A 204 -28.11 -10.63 0.31
C VAL A 204 -28.32 -9.22 -0.23
N GLY A 205 -27.62 -8.26 0.37
CA GLY A 205 -27.64 -6.86 -0.01
C GLY A 205 -26.57 -6.64 -1.06
N GLU A 206 -26.90 -6.94 -2.30
CA GLU A 206 -26.12 -6.49 -3.46
C GLU A 206 -26.13 -4.95 -3.46
N ILE A 207 -25.08 -4.32 -2.92
CA ILE A 207 -24.87 -2.86 -3.04
C ILE A 207 -24.30 -2.60 -4.44
N ALA A 208 -25.14 -2.81 -5.46
CA ALA A 208 -24.83 -2.42 -6.83
C ALA A 208 -24.89 -0.89 -6.93
N SER A 209 -23.74 -0.25 -7.09
CA SER A 209 -23.65 1.11 -7.61
C SER A 209 -24.05 1.09 -9.09
N GLY A 210 -25.33 1.29 -9.39
CA GLY A 210 -25.82 1.37 -10.76
C GLY A 210 -25.42 2.69 -11.44
N PRO A 211 -25.03 2.68 -12.73
CA PRO A 211 -24.90 3.89 -13.53
C PRO A 211 -26.26 4.37 -14.03
N SER A 212 -26.47 5.68 -13.95
CA SER A 212 -27.59 6.38 -14.56
C SER A 212 -27.50 6.37 -16.09
N GLY A 213 -28.59 5.95 -16.75
CA GLY A 213 -28.95 6.45 -18.08
C GLY A 213 -29.02 5.38 -19.17
N THR A 214 -30.24 4.96 -19.50
CA THR A 214 -30.81 5.06 -20.86
C THR A 214 -32.24 4.54 -20.84
N ASP A 215 -33.19 5.43 -21.15
CA ASP A 215 -34.56 5.04 -21.50
C ASP A 215 -34.58 4.37 -22.90
N PRO A 216 -35.50 3.42 -23.12
CA PRO A 216 -35.73 2.79 -24.42
C PRO A 216 -36.83 3.52 -25.19
N GLU A 217 -36.71 3.60 -26.51
CA GLU A 217 -37.80 3.31 -27.45
C GLU A 217 -37.32 3.50 -28.89
N GLY A 218 -37.54 2.47 -29.70
CA GLY A 218 -37.20 2.45 -31.11
C GLY A 218 -38.15 3.30 -31.96
N ARG A 219 -37.63 3.77 -33.09
CA ARG A 219 -38.42 3.94 -34.32
C ARG A 219 -37.49 3.91 -35.53
N GLU A 220 -37.76 2.93 -36.37
CA GLU A 220 -37.36 2.83 -37.76
C GLU A 220 -37.76 4.12 -38.50
N ASN A 221 -36.86 4.71 -39.29
CA ASN A 221 -37.29 5.31 -40.53
C ASN A 221 -36.15 5.45 -41.55
N GLU A 222 -36.51 5.09 -42.77
CA GLU A 222 -35.69 4.96 -43.96
C GLU A 222 -35.29 6.32 -44.55
N GLY A 223 -34.11 6.34 -45.20
CA GLY A 223 -33.90 6.99 -46.50
C GLY A 223 -34.04 8.52 -46.61
N ARG A 224 -32.92 9.19 -46.93
CA ARG A 224 -32.72 9.94 -48.20
C ARG A 224 -31.37 10.66 -48.19
N GLY A 225 -30.63 10.47 -49.28
CA GLY A 225 -29.48 11.27 -49.67
C GLY A 225 -29.84 12.67 -50.20
N PRO A 226 -28.88 13.39 -50.80
CA PRO A 226 -28.56 14.78 -50.47
C PRO A 226 -29.23 15.80 -51.40
N PRO A 227 -28.91 17.10 -51.21
CA PRO A 227 -28.38 17.82 -52.37
C PRO A 227 -27.18 18.73 -52.09
N GLU A 228 -26.42 18.90 -53.16
CA GLU A 228 -25.35 19.86 -53.40
C GLU A 228 -25.87 21.30 -53.61
N ASP A 229 -24.88 22.21 -53.68
CA ASP A 229 -24.85 23.51 -54.37
C ASP A 229 -25.39 24.77 -53.68
N GLY A 230 -24.53 25.81 -53.64
CA GLY A 230 -24.96 27.17 -53.31
C GLY A 230 -23.88 28.21 -53.06
N ASN A 231 -23.04 28.46 -54.06
CA ASN A 231 -22.03 29.52 -54.16
C ASN A 231 -22.60 30.97 -54.13
N ASN A 232 -21.68 31.95 -53.96
CA ASN A 232 -21.76 33.42 -54.12
C ASN A 232 -21.99 34.24 -52.83
N GLY A 233 -21.23 35.29 -52.51
CA GLY A 233 -20.16 35.99 -53.21
C GLY A 233 -20.13 37.48 -52.81
N ARG A 234 -18.90 38.03 -52.77
CA ARG A 234 -18.51 39.45 -52.96
C ARG A 234 -18.72 40.49 -51.84
N GLY A 235 -17.59 41.12 -51.45
CA GLY A 235 -17.48 42.43 -50.80
C GLY A 235 -17.88 43.60 -51.73
N PRO A 236 -17.50 44.87 -51.44
CA PRO A 236 -16.08 45.31 -51.57
C PRO A 236 -15.63 46.50 -50.65
N ARG A 237 -14.29 46.75 -50.61
CA ARG A 237 -13.55 48.05 -50.77
C ARG A 237 -13.86 49.23 -49.79
N ASP A 238 -13.00 50.17 -49.42
CA ASP A 238 -11.68 50.75 -49.77
C ASP A 238 -11.13 51.36 -48.45
N GLY A 239 -9.84 51.55 -48.14
CA GLY A 239 -8.85 52.40 -48.79
C GLY A 239 -8.36 53.47 -47.78
N GLY A 240 -7.07 53.79 -47.77
CA GLY A 240 -6.55 54.97 -47.04
C GLY A 240 -5.12 54.85 -46.52
N ALA A 241 -4.15 55.17 -47.38
CA ALA A 241 -2.78 55.52 -47.03
C ALA A 241 -2.69 56.94 -46.43
N LEU A 242 -1.67 57.20 -45.61
CA LEU A 242 -0.67 58.29 -45.75
C LEU A 242 0.23 58.39 -44.49
N ASP A 243 1.54 58.50 -44.76
CA ASP A 243 2.71 58.79 -43.89
C ASP A 243 2.70 60.23 -43.29
N PRO A 244 3.82 60.79 -42.79
CA PRO A 244 4.65 60.48 -41.61
C PRO A 244 4.87 61.75 -40.72
N ASP A 245 5.56 61.61 -39.58
CA ASP A 245 6.58 62.55 -39.05
C ASP A 245 6.82 62.33 -37.55
N THR A 246 8.10 62.20 -37.15
CA THR A 246 8.79 63.02 -36.14
C THR A 246 9.94 62.25 -35.43
N CYS A 247 11.14 62.53 -35.94
CA CYS A 247 12.39 62.87 -35.25
C CYS A 247 13.09 61.91 -34.25
N GLY A 248 14.36 61.65 -34.60
CA GLY A 248 15.52 61.73 -33.69
C GLY A 248 16.09 60.37 -33.27
N GLY A 249 17.28 59.93 -33.63
CA GLY A 249 18.42 60.56 -34.31
C GLY A 249 19.68 59.77 -33.94
N ASN A 250 20.54 59.53 -34.94
CA ASN A 250 22.03 59.45 -34.92
C ASN A 250 22.74 58.68 -33.78
N ASN A 251 23.81 57.92 -33.97
CA ASN A 251 24.75 57.55 -35.03
C ASN A 251 25.53 56.37 -34.40
N GLY A 252 25.81 55.25 -35.05
CA GLY A 252 26.67 55.14 -36.21
C GLY A 252 28.02 54.54 -35.80
N ARG A 253 28.37 53.38 -36.35
CA ARG A 253 29.64 53.08 -37.04
C ARG A 253 29.75 51.58 -37.28
N GLY A 254 29.94 51.26 -38.56
CA GLY A 254 30.12 49.91 -39.07
C GLY A 254 31.55 49.35 -38.88
N PRO A 255 31.80 48.17 -39.47
CA PRO A 255 32.96 47.29 -39.25
C PRO A 255 33.95 47.38 -40.45
N PRO A 256 34.69 46.32 -40.86
CA PRO A 256 35.67 45.44 -40.18
C PRO A 256 37.04 45.42 -40.90
N GLU A 257 38.13 44.97 -40.26
CA GLU A 257 39.37 44.47 -40.93
C GLU A 257 40.00 43.40 -40.01
N GLU A 258 40.08 42.14 -40.42
CA GLU A 258 41.20 41.48 -41.15
C GLU A 258 42.54 41.41 -40.37
N GLY A 259 43.09 40.19 -40.25
CA GLY A 259 44.54 40.00 -40.29
C GLY A 259 45.23 39.18 -39.20
N ASN A 260 45.44 37.90 -39.51
CA ASN A 260 46.77 37.25 -39.62
C ASN A 260 47.60 36.80 -38.39
N ASN A 261 47.86 35.47 -38.39
CA ASN A 261 49.15 34.76 -38.30
C ASN A 261 49.89 34.45 -36.99
N GLY A 262 50.31 33.16 -36.90
CA GLY A 262 51.62 32.68 -36.41
C GLY A 262 51.56 31.64 -35.29
N ARG A 263 51.76 30.32 -35.54
CA ARG A 263 53.03 29.54 -35.42
C ARG A 263 53.80 29.84 -34.11
N GLY A 264 54.25 28.90 -33.28
CA GLY A 264 54.53 27.47 -33.37
C GLY A 264 55.17 26.96 -32.04
N PRO A 265 55.77 25.74 -31.99
CA PRO A 265 55.86 24.88 -30.80
C PRO A 265 57.26 24.76 -30.15
N GLY A 266 57.33 24.04 -29.02
CA GLY A 266 58.56 23.58 -28.32
C GLY A 266 58.50 23.92 -26.81
N ASP A 267 59.09 23.19 -25.87
CA ASP A 267 59.86 21.95 -25.87
C ASP A 267 60.06 21.51 -24.40
N GLU A 268 60.31 20.22 -24.21
CA GLU A 268 60.95 19.44 -23.12
C GLU A 268 61.28 20.01 -21.71
N GLY A 269 61.02 19.19 -20.69
CA GLY A 269 61.68 19.29 -19.36
C GLY A 269 61.12 18.39 -18.24
N ARG A 270 61.64 17.17 -18.09
CA ARG A 270 61.50 16.23 -16.94
C ARG A 270 62.30 16.71 -15.68
N PRO A 271 62.53 15.90 -14.61
CA PRO A 271 61.63 15.28 -13.61
C PRO A 271 62.09 15.55 -12.14
N CYS A 272 61.28 15.22 -11.12
CA CYS A 272 61.65 14.81 -9.74
C CYS A 272 60.40 14.12 -9.14
N ASP A 273 60.37 12.87 -8.70
CA ASP A 273 61.02 12.15 -7.58
C ASP A 273 60.12 12.01 -6.33
N ASP A 274 60.06 10.77 -5.85
CA ASP A 274 59.74 10.20 -4.53
C ASP A 274 58.45 10.51 -3.74
N GLY A 275 57.79 9.43 -3.29
CA GLY A 275 56.83 9.49 -2.18
C GLY A 275 55.92 8.28 -1.95
N THR A 276 56.45 7.07 -1.74
CA THR A 276 55.75 5.97 -1.02
C THR A 276 55.63 6.34 0.47
N PRO A 277 54.59 5.90 1.21
CA PRO A 277 54.84 4.81 2.15
C PRO A 277 53.69 3.83 2.39
N ASP A 278 54.08 2.56 2.48
CA ASP A 278 53.75 1.51 3.45
C ASP A 278 52.35 1.35 4.04
N ALA A 279 51.84 0.14 3.80
CA ALA A 279 50.84 -0.57 4.61
C ALA A 279 51.43 -1.05 5.96
N PRO A 280 50.57 -1.37 6.93
CA PRO A 280 50.83 -2.43 7.88
C PRO A 280 49.85 -3.60 7.71
N GLY A 281 50.41 -4.80 7.67
CA GLY A 281 49.69 -6.06 7.83
C GLY A 281 49.51 -6.49 9.29
N GLY A 282 48.79 -7.60 9.44
CA GLY A 282 48.52 -8.35 10.68
C GLY A 282 47.17 -9.04 10.48
N ASP A 283 47.06 -10.30 10.04
CA ASP A 283 47.62 -11.58 10.50
C ASP A 283 46.99 -12.14 11.79
N ASN A 284 46.34 -13.30 11.59
CA ASN A 284 46.00 -14.41 12.48
C ASN A 284 44.99 -14.29 13.64
N GLY A 285 44.08 -15.28 13.67
CA GLY A 285 43.31 -15.62 14.88
C GLY A 285 42.18 -16.64 14.67
N ASP A 286 42.55 -17.90 14.41
CA ASP A 286 41.70 -19.08 14.66
C ASP A 286 41.19 -19.13 16.11
N GLY A 287 39.99 -19.68 16.35
CA GLY A 287 39.55 -19.96 17.72
C GLY A 287 38.13 -20.50 17.87
N ALA A 288 38.02 -21.83 17.95
CA ALA A 288 36.81 -22.56 18.28
C ALA A 288 36.37 -22.43 19.75
N GLY A 289 35.08 -22.67 20.03
CA GLY A 289 34.68 -23.57 21.13
C GLY A 289 33.91 -23.01 22.34
N ASN A 290 32.71 -23.59 22.52
CA ASN A 290 32.11 -24.13 23.75
C ASN A 290 31.38 -23.27 24.82
N GLY A 291 30.23 -23.83 25.23
CA GLY A 291 29.66 -23.83 26.60
C GLY A 291 28.69 -22.67 26.87
N GLY A 292 27.42 -22.85 27.24
CA GLY A 292 26.86 -23.82 28.19
C GLY A 292 26.95 -23.26 29.62
N GLY A 293 25.83 -22.81 30.19
CA GLY A 293 25.80 -22.35 31.59
C GLY A 293 24.50 -21.71 32.02
N ASP A 294 23.66 -22.50 32.68
CA ASP A 294 22.51 -22.11 33.51
C ASP A 294 22.89 -21.08 34.59
N GLY A 295 21.95 -20.18 34.93
CA GLY A 295 22.11 -19.32 36.12
C GLY A 295 21.10 -18.19 36.26
N LEU A 296 19.90 -18.50 36.75
CA LEU A 296 19.06 -17.59 37.56
C LEU A 296 19.19 -18.00 39.05
N PRO A 297 18.72 -17.22 40.05
CA PRO A 297 18.28 -15.82 40.07
C PRO A 297 18.88 -14.99 41.24
N GLY A 298 18.61 -13.68 41.29
CA GLY A 298 18.87 -12.86 42.48
C GLY A 298 18.20 -11.47 42.40
N PRO A 299 17.47 -11.02 43.45
CA PRO A 299 16.61 -9.83 43.40
C PRO A 299 17.35 -8.56 43.88
N GLY A 300 17.05 -7.44 43.24
CA GLY A 300 17.52 -6.11 43.64
C GLY A 300 16.38 -5.25 44.17
N GLU A 301 16.37 -5.05 45.49
CA GLU A 301 15.62 -4.02 46.19
C GLU A 301 16.04 -2.62 45.72
N ASN A 302 15.09 -1.68 45.61
CA ASN A 302 15.40 -0.29 45.86
C ASN A 302 14.25 0.48 46.50
N ARG A 303 14.57 1.00 47.68
CA ARG A 303 13.81 1.86 48.58
C ARG A 303 13.80 3.31 48.08
N ARG A 304 12.66 4.00 48.26
CA ARG A 304 12.54 5.42 48.69
C ARG A 304 11.18 5.52 49.41
N SER A 305 11.08 5.62 50.73
CA SER A 305 11.42 6.73 51.64
C SER A 305 10.59 8.00 51.42
N GLY A 306 9.65 8.24 52.33
CA GLY A 306 8.95 9.51 52.59
C GLY A 306 7.98 9.37 53.78
N PRO A 307 7.85 10.36 54.68
CA PRO A 307 7.91 10.14 56.13
C PRO A 307 6.57 10.29 56.89
N GLU A 308 6.63 9.77 58.12
CA GLU A 308 5.69 9.88 59.23
C GLU A 308 5.70 11.28 59.87
N ASP A 309 4.54 11.75 60.36
CA ASP A 309 4.32 12.36 61.68
C ASP A 309 2.85 12.78 61.76
N GLU A 310 2.01 12.11 62.56
CA GLU A 310 1.78 12.33 64.01
C GLU A 310 0.70 13.38 64.29
N GLY A 311 -0.26 13.00 65.15
CA GLY A 311 -0.94 13.95 66.03
C GLY A 311 -2.46 13.87 66.12
N LEU A 312 -2.89 13.26 67.23
CA LEU A 312 -3.96 13.73 68.14
C LEU A 312 -5.32 13.01 68.12
N ASP A 313 -5.43 12.09 69.09
CA ASP A 313 -6.39 12.09 70.20
C ASP A 313 -7.66 12.94 70.04
N SER A 314 -8.82 12.27 70.18
CA SER A 314 -9.76 12.59 71.27
C SER A 314 -10.86 11.54 71.41
N ARG A 315 -10.86 10.91 72.58
CA ARG A 315 -11.93 10.09 73.16
C ARG A 315 -13.09 10.95 73.63
N ILE A 316 -14.32 10.62 73.24
CA ILE A 316 -15.57 10.75 74.03
C ILE A 316 -16.47 9.62 73.49
N GLY A 317 -16.89 8.58 74.21
CA GLY A 317 -17.46 8.56 75.55
C GLY A 317 -18.99 8.55 75.44
N GLY A 318 -19.61 7.38 75.25
CA GLY A 318 -21.06 7.28 75.07
C GLY A 318 -21.59 5.85 75.25
N THR A 319 -21.63 5.41 76.50
CA THR A 319 -22.39 4.25 77.00
C THR A 319 -23.89 4.43 76.80
N GLY A 320 -24.54 3.44 76.17
CA GLY A 320 -25.99 3.28 76.10
C GLY A 320 -26.33 1.79 75.96
N ASP A 321 -26.94 1.26 77.01
CA ASP A 321 -27.25 -0.15 77.29
C ASP A 321 -28.36 -0.76 76.40
N PRO A 322 -28.60 -2.09 76.49
CA PRO A 322 -29.10 -2.94 75.42
C PRO A 322 -30.60 -3.22 75.53
N ALA A 323 -31.29 -3.29 74.40
CA ALA A 323 -32.56 -4.02 74.28
C ALA A 323 -32.96 -4.13 72.81
N GLY A 324 -33.31 -5.35 72.38
CA GLY A 324 -34.02 -5.57 71.13
C GLY A 324 -33.31 -6.54 70.21
N GLU A 325 -33.19 -7.79 70.65
CA GLU A 325 -32.99 -8.95 69.78
C GLU A 325 -34.26 -9.13 68.94
N PRO A 326 -34.25 -8.88 67.62
CA PRO A 326 -35.36 -9.24 66.78
C PRO A 326 -35.16 -10.71 66.39
N ASP A 327 -35.99 -11.55 67.01
CA ASP A 327 -36.37 -12.91 66.62
C ASP A 327 -36.18 -13.16 65.11
N ARG A 328 -34.96 -13.58 64.72
CA ARG A 328 -34.63 -14.04 63.38
C ARG A 328 -35.22 -15.43 63.23
N ARG A 329 -36.52 -15.48 62.96
CA ARG A 329 -37.16 -16.66 62.40
C ARG A 329 -36.35 -17.08 61.17
N PRO A 330 -35.96 -18.37 61.04
CA PRO A 330 -35.34 -18.86 59.82
C PRO A 330 -36.35 -18.67 58.70
N GLY A 331 -36.13 -17.64 57.88
CA GLY A 331 -36.92 -17.40 56.69
C GLY A 331 -36.89 -18.66 55.85
N ALA A 332 -38.06 -19.19 55.54
CA ALA A 332 -38.22 -20.31 54.63
C ALA A 332 -37.35 -20.06 53.38
N PRO A 333 -36.63 -21.07 52.86
CA PRO A 333 -35.80 -20.91 51.68
C PRO A 333 -36.67 -20.32 50.56
N SER A 334 -36.37 -19.09 50.15
CA SER A 334 -36.99 -18.50 48.96
C SER A 334 -36.54 -19.36 47.80
N VAL A 335 -37.39 -20.28 47.37
CA VAL A 335 -37.14 -21.08 46.16
C VAL A 335 -36.94 -20.06 45.03
N PRO A 336 -35.75 -19.98 44.42
CA PRO A 336 -35.55 -19.06 43.31
C PRO A 336 -36.54 -19.47 42.23
N LEU A 337 -37.46 -18.58 41.88
CA LEU A 337 -38.28 -18.80 40.69
C LEU A 337 -37.32 -18.75 39.51
N THR A 338 -37.17 -19.90 38.88
CA THR A 338 -36.34 -20.09 37.72
C THR A 338 -37.23 -20.16 36.49
N ASP A 339 -36.95 -19.34 35.48
CA ASP A 339 -37.59 -19.42 34.17
C ASP A 339 -36.62 -20.14 33.22
N THR A 340 -37.09 -21.15 32.48
CA THR A 340 -36.30 -21.76 31.40
C THR A 340 -36.29 -20.85 30.18
N VAL A 341 -35.12 -20.64 29.58
CA VAL A 341 -34.92 -19.85 28.36
C VAL A 341 -34.15 -20.68 27.33
N THR A 342 -34.37 -20.37 26.06
CA THR A 342 -33.65 -21.02 24.96
C THR A 342 -32.62 -20.08 24.38
N TYR A 343 -31.44 -20.62 24.07
CA TYR A 343 -30.41 -19.96 23.27
C TYR A 343 -29.96 -20.91 22.15
N THR A 344 -29.33 -20.37 21.13
CA THR A 344 -28.85 -21.14 19.98
C THR A 344 -27.34 -20.98 19.87
N THR A 345 -26.61 -22.05 19.64
CA THR A 345 -25.21 -21.97 19.19
C THR A 345 -25.18 -22.15 17.68
N VAL A 346 -24.53 -21.21 17.00
CA VAL A 346 -24.38 -21.17 15.55
C VAL A 346 -22.93 -21.45 15.23
N ARG A 347 -22.68 -22.40 14.33
CA ARG A 347 -21.34 -22.75 13.85
C ARG A 347 -21.38 -22.87 12.34
N GLY A 348 -20.32 -22.46 11.66
CA GLY A 348 -20.26 -22.58 10.20
C GLY A 348 -18.96 -22.05 9.66
N THR A 349 -18.96 -21.79 8.36
CA THR A 349 -17.87 -21.13 7.65
C THR A 349 -18.32 -19.72 7.29
N MET A 350 -17.47 -18.73 7.56
CA MET A 350 -17.71 -17.36 7.16
C MET A 350 -16.68 -16.97 6.11
N THR A 351 -17.16 -16.44 5.00
CA THR A 351 -16.37 -16.01 3.84
C THR A 351 -16.45 -14.51 3.70
N TYR A 352 -15.28 -13.86 3.66
CA TYR A 352 -15.14 -12.44 3.37
C TYR A 352 -14.66 -12.28 1.93
N HIS A 353 -15.38 -11.47 1.17
CA HIS A 353 -14.98 -11.04 -0.16
C HIS A 353 -14.81 -9.52 -0.14
N VAL A 354 -13.58 -9.03 -0.29
CA VAL A 354 -13.26 -7.60 -0.27
C VAL A 354 -12.75 -7.17 -1.63
N VAL A 355 -13.26 -6.03 -2.11
CA VAL A 355 -12.86 -5.43 -3.37
C VAL A 355 -12.31 -4.03 -3.14
N ALA A 356 -11.13 -3.77 -3.67
CA ALA A 356 -10.48 -2.48 -3.69
C ALA A 356 -10.28 -1.99 -5.12
N GLU A 357 -10.61 -0.73 -5.36
CA GLU A 357 -10.31 -0.01 -6.60
C GLU A 357 -8.99 0.74 -6.45
N VAL A 358 -8.16 0.66 -7.49
CA VAL A 358 -6.89 1.36 -7.57
C VAL A 358 -6.91 2.29 -8.75
N LEU A 359 -6.53 3.55 -8.49
CA LEU A 359 -6.42 4.60 -9.48
C LEU A 359 -4.99 5.12 -9.53
N LEU A 360 -4.38 5.10 -10.72
CA LEU A 360 -3.08 5.69 -10.99
C LEU A 360 -3.27 7.08 -11.58
N VAL A 361 -2.61 8.06 -10.97
CA VAL A 361 -2.78 9.48 -11.27
C VAL A 361 -1.43 10.11 -11.58
N ASP A 362 -1.34 10.88 -12.66
CA ASP A 362 -0.13 11.64 -13.01
C ASP A 362 -0.03 12.95 -12.21
N PRO A 363 1.09 13.71 -12.29
CA PRO A 363 1.24 14.94 -11.53
C PRO A 363 0.28 16.04 -12.00
N THR A 364 -0.33 15.92 -13.18
CA THR A 364 -1.39 16.83 -13.62
C THR A 364 -2.73 16.52 -12.97
N GLY A 365 -2.82 15.40 -12.25
CA GLY A 365 -4.02 14.85 -11.63
C GLY A 365 -4.93 14.10 -12.59
N ARG A 366 -4.42 13.73 -13.77
CA ARG A 366 -5.14 12.93 -14.76
C ARG A 366 -4.95 11.45 -14.45
N GLU A 367 -6.02 10.69 -14.58
CA GLU A 367 -6.00 9.23 -14.51
C GLU A 367 -5.22 8.65 -15.70
N VAL A 368 -4.21 7.86 -15.40
CA VAL A 368 -3.39 7.14 -16.39
C VAL A 368 -3.63 5.64 -16.38
N GLY A 369 -4.23 5.12 -15.31
CA GLY A 369 -4.57 3.71 -15.19
C GLY A 369 -5.56 3.46 -14.06
N ARG A 370 -6.30 2.36 -14.18
CA ARG A 370 -7.25 1.90 -13.16
C ARG A 370 -7.34 0.38 -13.22
N PHE A 371 -7.40 -0.23 -12.05
CA PHE A 371 -7.71 -1.65 -11.92
C PHE A 371 -8.40 -1.93 -10.60
N THR A 372 -8.88 -3.15 -10.45
CA THR A 372 -9.53 -3.63 -9.24
C THR A 372 -8.72 -4.81 -8.71
N ALA A 373 -8.52 -4.83 -7.39
CA ALA A 373 -7.98 -5.97 -6.66
C ALA A 373 -9.06 -6.52 -5.74
N SER A 374 -9.10 -7.83 -5.59
CA SER A 374 -10.04 -8.49 -4.68
C SER A 374 -9.35 -9.63 -3.94
N SER A 375 -9.78 -9.89 -2.72
CA SER A 375 -9.36 -11.05 -1.92
C SER A 375 -10.59 -11.74 -1.36
N THR A 376 -10.53 -13.07 -1.30
CA THR A 376 -11.57 -13.90 -0.70
C THR A 376 -10.95 -14.86 0.29
N GLN A 377 -11.35 -14.77 1.55
CA GLN A 377 -10.89 -15.69 2.59
C GLN A 377 -12.06 -16.23 3.37
N SER A 378 -11.93 -17.49 3.77
CA SER A 378 -12.94 -18.21 4.54
C SER A 378 -12.32 -18.78 5.79
N GLY A 379 -13.08 -18.79 6.88
CA GLY A 379 -12.67 -19.45 8.11
C GLY A 379 -13.87 -19.91 8.94
N PRO A 380 -13.62 -20.81 9.89
CA PRO A 380 -14.68 -21.27 10.78
C PRO A 380 -15.10 -20.14 11.71
N PHE A 381 -16.40 -20.08 12.03
CA PHE A 381 -16.92 -19.23 13.09
C PHE A 381 -17.85 -20.01 14.01
N GLU A 382 -17.86 -19.61 15.29
CA GLU A 382 -18.79 -20.12 16.29
C GLU A 382 -19.29 -18.95 17.15
N ARG A 383 -20.62 -18.80 17.26
CA ARG A 383 -21.25 -17.78 18.11
C ARG A 383 -22.51 -18.29 18.80
N GLY A 384 -22.87 -17.62 19.88
CA GLY A 384 -24.11 -17.83 20.62
C GLY A 384 -25.11 -16.73 20.29
N GLU A 385 -26.35 -17.12 20.02
CA GLU A 385 -27.47 -16.22 19.79
C GLU A 385 -28.47 -16.34 20.93
N PHE A 386 -28.76 -15.22 21.58
CA PHE A 386 -29.75 -15.13 22.64
C PHE A 386 -30.48 -13.79 22.55
N ALA A 387 -31.81 -13.82 22.60
CA ALA A 387 -32.65 -12.62 22.45
C ALA A 387 -32.59 -11.65 23.65
N GLY A 388 -31.85 -11.99 24.71
CA GLY A 388 -31.67 -11.15 25.90
C GLY A 388 -30.20 -10.92 26.21
N ASP A 389 -29.91 -10.40 27.41
CA ASP A 389 -28.54 -10.24 27.88
C ASP A 389 -27.88 -11.62 28.12
N PRO A 390 -26.83 -12.01 27.37
CA PRO A 390 -26.18 -13.31 27.57
C PRO A 390 -25.53 -13.43 28.95
N GLY A 391 -25.22 -12.31 29.62
CA GLY A 391 -24.66 -12.29 30.97
C GLY A 391 -25.60 -12.84 32.07
N VAL A 392 -26.90 -12.98 31.78
CA VAL A 392 -27.87 -13.57 32.72
C VAL A 392 -28.03 -15.09 32.57
N LEU A 393 -27.42 -15.68 31.53
CA LEU A 393 -27.50 -17.11 31.27
C LEU A 393 -26.56 -17.89 32.18
N ARG A 394 -27.08 -18.93 32.84
CA ARG A 394 -26.26 -19.91 33.56
C ARG A 394 -25.75 -20.97 32.58
N LEU A 395 -24.69 -20.63 31.86
CA LEU A 395 -24.09 -21.50 30.86
C LEU A 395 -22.98 -22.36 31.46
N GLU A 396 -22.83 -23.58 30.96
CA GLU A 396 -21.61 -24.38 31.18
C GLU A 396 -20.38 -23.64 30.64
N PRO A 397 -19.18 -23.82 31.24
CA PRO A 397 -17.97 -23.11 30.81
C PRO A 397 -17.70 -23.21 29.30
N ASP A 398 -17.93 -24.39 28.70
CA ASP A 398 -17.74 -24.63 27.27
C ASP A 398 -18.71 -23.84 26.39
N HIS A 399 -19.89 -23.47 26.91
CA HIS A 399 -20.90 -22.70 26.18
C HIS A 399 -20.75 -21.19 26.38
N GLN A 400 -20.10 -20.75 27.45
CA GLN A 400 -19.81 -19.34 27.69
C GLN A 400 -18.94 -18.74 26.58
N ARG A 401 -18.03 -19.54 26.01
CA ARG A 401 -17.11 -19.10 24.93
C ARG A 401 -17.85 -18.58 23.69
N PHE A 402 -19.04 -19.12 23.39
CA PHE A 402 -19.84 -18.72 22.23
C PHE A 402 -20.42 -17.31 22.37
N PHE A 403 -20.49 -16.78 23.59
CA PHE A 403 -21.00 -15.44 23.88
C PHE A 403 -19.89 -14.47 24.29
N ASP A 404 -18.63 -14.92 24.36
CA ASP A 404 -17.50 -14.05 24.68
C ASP A 404 -17.14 -13.19 23.46
N PRO A 405 -17.33 -11.86 23.51
CA PRO A 405 -17.03 -10.98 22.38
C PRO A 405 -15.56 -11.03 21.95
N ARG A 406 -14.65 -11.39 22.87
CA ARG A 406 -13.22 -11.52 22.55
C ARG A 406 -12.95 -12.76 21.69
N VAL A 407 -13.63 -13.86 21.99
CA VAL A 407 -13.50 -15.11 21.23
C VAL A 407 -14.07 -14.92 19.83
N ILE A 408 -15.29 -14.40 19.72
CA ILE A 408 -15.92 -14.11 18.43
C ILE A 408 -15.07 -13.12 17.63
N GLY A 409 -14.69 -12.00 18.25
CA GLY A 409 -13.85 -10.99 17.62
C GLY A 409 -12.50 -11.54 17.15
N SER A 410 -11.88 -12.45 17.91
CA SER A 410 -10.61 -13.09 17.49
C SER A 410 -10.76 -14.02 16.28
N GLN A 411 -11.89 -14.71 16.14
CA GLN A 411 -12.17 -15.56 14.97
C GLN A 411 -12.35 -14.71 13.71
N MET A 412 -13.15 -13.64 13.81
CA MET A 412 -13.36 -12.69 12.71
C MET A 412 -12.04 -11.99 12.33
N ALA A 413 -11.30 -11.50 13.32
CA ALA A 413 -10.02 -10.83 13.11
C ALA A 413 -8.97 -11.72 12.43
N ALA A 414 -9.02 -13.04 12.64
CA ALA A 414 -8.14 -13.98 11.97
C ALA A 414 -8.46 -14.11 10.47
N ILE A 415 -9.74 -14.17 10.11
CA ILE A 415 -10.18 -14.19 8.71
C ILE A 415 -9.85 -12.85 8.05
N GLU A 416 -10.17 -11.73 8.71
CA GLU A 416 -9.86 -10.38 8.24
C GLU A 416 -8.35 -10.15 8.04
N ALA A 417 -7.50 -10.67 8.93
CA ALA A 417 -6.05 -10.60 8.77
C ALA A 417 -5.57 -11.33 7.51
N ALA A 418 -6.14 -12.51 7.22
CA ALA A 418 -5.83 -13.25 6.00
C ALA A 418 -6.28 -12.48 4.74
N VAL A 419 -7.48 -11.89 4.77
CA VAL A 419 -7.98 -11.05 3.66
C VAL A 419 -7.05 -9.87 3.42
N LEU A 420 -6.67 -9.16 4.49
CA LEU A 420 -5.78 -8.00 4.41
C LEU A 420 -4.45 -8.36 3.76
N GLN A 421 -3.83 -9.46 4.19
CA GLN A 421 -2.54 -9.89 3.67
C GLN A 421 -2.59 -10.23 2.18
N GLU A 422 -3.60 -10.99 1.74
CA GLU A 422 -3.76 -11.35 0.33
C GLU A 422 -4.14 -10.13 -0.52
N LEU A 423 -5.03 -9.26 -0.01
CA LEU A 423 -5.42 -8.02 -0.69
C LEU A 423 -4.23 -7.08 -0.84
N ALA A 424 -3.40 -6.91 0.19
CA ALA A 424 -2.19 -6.10 0.14
C ALA A 424 -1.22 -6.60 -0.95
N ALA A 425 -1.01 -7.91 -1.03
CA ALA A 425 -0.19 -8.52 -2.07
C ALA A 425 -0.78 -8.29 -3.48
N ALA A 426 -2.09 -8.47 -3.65
CA ALA A 426 -2.77 -8.26 -4.93
C ALA A 426 -2.71 -6.79 -5.39
N LEU A 427 -2.90 -5.86 -4.45
CA LEU A 427 -2.77 -4.41 -4.70
C LEU A 427 -1.34 -4.06 -5.11
N ALA A 428 -0.33 -4.64 -4.44
CA ALA A 428 1.06 -4.38 -4.73
C ALA A 428 1.48 -4.88 -6.11
N VAL A 429 1.23 -6.15 -6.39
CA VAL A 429 1.55 -6.76 -7.68
C VAL A 429 0.82 -6.02 -8.81
N GLY A 430 -0.50 -5.79 -8.66
CA GLY A 430 -1.28 -5.09 -9.67
C GLY A 430 -0.79 -3.66 -9.92
N THR A 431 -0.38 -2.95 -8.87
CA THR A 431 0.17 -1.59 -9.01
C THR A 431 1.50 -1.60 -9.77
N TYR A 432 2.42 -2.48 -9.40
CA TYR A 432 3.72 -2.58 -10.06
C TYR A 432 3.59 -3.03 -11.52
N ASP A 433 2.72 -4.00 -11.81
CA ASP A 433 2.48 -4.46 -13.17
C ASP A 433 1.96 -3.34 -14.07
N GLN A 434 1.03 -2.51 -13.56
CA GLN A 434 0.50 -1.37 -14.30
C GLN A 434 1.55 -0.29 -14.54
N VAL A 435 2.38 0.03 -13.53
CA VAL A 435 3.47 1.00 -13.67
C VAL A 435 4.52 0.51 -14.66
N LEU A 436 4.96 -0.75 -14.53
CA LEU A 436 5.96 -1.35 -15.40
C LEU A 436 5.46 -1.47 -16.84
N ALA A 437 4.16 -1.77 -17.06
CA ALA A 437 3.59 -1.80 -18.40
C ALA A 437 3.65 -0.42 -19.11
N GLY A 438 3.72 0.67 -18.35
CA GLY A 438 3.91 2.03 -18.87
C GLY A 438 5.36 2.40 -19.22
N ILE A 439 6.34 1.60 -18.79
CA ILE A 439 7.76 1.83 -19.05
C ILE A 439 8.22 0.88 -20.18
N PRO A 440 8.60 1.41 -21.35
CA PRO A 440 8.98 0.61 -22.51
C PRO A 440 10.36 -0.06 -22.41
#